data_AF-T0RLL3-F1
#
_entry.id   AF-T0RLL3-F1
#
_cell.length_a   1.000
_cell.length_b   1.000
_cell.length_c   1.000
_cell.angle_alpha   90.00
_cell.angle_beta   90.00
_cell.angle_gamma   90.00
#
_symmetry.space_group_name_H-M   'P 1'
#
loop_
_entity.id
_entity.type
_entity.pdbx_description
1 polymer ?
#
loop_
_entity_poly.entity_id
_entity_poly.type
_entity_poly.pdbx_seq_one_letter_code
_entity_poly.pdbx_strand_id
1 'polypeptide(L)'
;MKFFLLSLSLLSTGAFASKLGMFNSSIKTFMLLDFSHLTEVERSITIRAPRLYEKWMMDKTMAQATYNDILNIIVLHDENFVDEGYEKRVKSFYDLAGQKRYSFISNAATIFHEMSHADYDVNVEETPGPWRDFFKNELTPWLARNISYSKAKDLNHELFGYTAGDSLFGLQSEISDLLFAHGYNYIDNKCFGEKYLQKLYERMGRPSVIHFRESEKDISYASKFVPRYIYVRGKDFDLDKAKMPAAMKETLYEYFVETYSFPRTKNDLIQKLNDSHYLPKIQKCFEGLLN
;
A
#
# COMPACT_ATOMS: atom_id res chain seq x y z
N MET A 1 12.44 -11.98 63.51
CA MET A 1 12.85 -12.36 62.14
C MET A 1 11.79 -11.87 61.16
N LYS A 2 12.08 -10.80 60.40
CA LYS A 2 11.23 -10.32 59.31
C LYS A 2 11.78 -10.91 58.02
N PHE A 3 11.03 -11.80 57.36
CA PHE A 3 11.33 -12.24 56.00
C PHE A 3 10.46 -11.43 55.04
N PHE A 4 11.09 -10.52 54.31
CA PHE A 4 10.54 -9.85 53.14
C PHE A 4 10.64 -10.84 51.97
N LEU A 5 9.52 -11.40 51.53
CA LEU A 5 9.44 -12.12 50.25
C LEU A 5 9.03 -11.09 49.19
N LEU A 6 10.05 -10.54 48.52
CA LEU A 6 9.88 -9.75 47.30
C LEU A 6 9.64 -10.74 46.15
N SER A 7 8.37 -11.00 45.81
CA SER A 7 8.03 -11.70 44.57
C SER A 7 8.19 -10.71 43.42
N LEU A 8 9.38 -10.67 42.83
CA LEU A 8 9.66 -9.96 41.60
C LEU A 8 9.04 -10.76 40.44
N SER A 9 7.76 -10.54 40.16
CA SER A 9 7.13 -10.96 38.92
C SER A 9 7.72 -10.15 37.78
N LEU A 10 8.81 -10.67 37.20
CA LEU A 10 9.31 -10.30 35.89
C LEU A 10 8.22 -10.66 34.87
N LEU A 11 7.24 -9.76 34.71
CA LEU A 11 6.49 -9.60 33.48
C LEU A 11 7.50 -9.20 32.41
N SER A 12 8.15 -10.20 31.81
CA SER A 12 8.82 -10.02 30.53
C SER A 12 7.73 -9.68 29.52
N THR A 13 7.42 -8.40 29.38
CA THR A 13 6.80 -7.87 28.16
C THR A 13 7.85 -8.05 27.08
N GLY A 14 7.96 -9.26 26.54
CA GLY A 14 8.62 -9.49 25.28
C GLY A 14 7.90 -8.59 24.30
N ALA A 15 8.57 -7.53 23.84
CA ALA A 15 8.11 -6.77 22.71
C ALA A 15 8.11 -7.77 21.54
N PHE A 16 6.97 -8.36 21.25
CA PHE A 16 6.80 -9.15 20.04
C PHE A 16 7.15 -8.21 18.88
N ALA A 17 8.24 -8.52 18.19
CA ALA A 17 8.65 -7.74 17.04
C ALA A 17 7.55 -7.91 15.98
N SER A 18 6.97 -6.79 15.55
CA SER A 18 6.00 -6.78 14.45
C SER A 18 6.63 -7.43 13.23
N LYS A 19 5.97 -8.45 12.66
CA LYS A 19 6.39 -9.08 11.40
C LYS A 19 6.36 -8.08 10.25
N LEU A 20 5.56 -7.02 10.37
CA LEU A 20 5.42 -5.94 9.40
C LEU A 20 6.31 -4.72 9.69
N GLY A 21 7.03 -4.66 10.81
CA GLY A 21 7.75 -3.44 11.22
C GLY A 21 8.70 -2.89 10.15
N MET A 22 9.58 -3.74 9.60
CA MET A 22 10.49 -3.34 8.52
C MET A 22 9.76 -3.12 7.18
N PHE A 23 8.72 -3.89 6.90
CA PHE A 23 7.89 -3.73 5.71
C PHE A 23 7.23 -2.34 5.71
N ASN A 24 6.51 -2.00 6.77
CA ASN A 24 5.83 -0.72 6.97
C ASN A 24 6.83 0.45 6.91
N SER A 25 7.98 0.34 7.58
CA SER A 25 9.02 1.37 7.51
C SER A 25 9.53 1.56 6.09
N SER A 26 9.70 0.49 5.32
CA SER A 26 10.19 0.59 3.94
C SER A 26 9.17 1.24 3.01
N ILE A 27 7.88 0.94 3.17
CA ILE A 27 6.80 1.62 2.45
C ILE A 27 6.74 3.09 2.85
N LYS A 28 6.85 3.42 4.13
CA LYS A 28 6.87 4.81 4.59
C LYS A 28 8.00 5.61 3.99
N THR A 29 9.22 5.07 3.98
CA THR A 29 10.35 5.75 3.38
C THR A 29 10.20 5.85 1.86
N PHE A 30 9.80 4.78 1.18
CA PHE A 30 9.78 4.72 -0.27
C PHE A 30 8.62 5.50 -0.90
N MET A 31 7.43 5.34 -0.31
CA MET A 31 6.13 5.80 -0.82
C MET A 31 5.58 7.04 -0.09
N LEU A 32 6.19 7.45 1.03
CA LEU A 32 5.72 8.55 1.87
C LEU A 32 4.31 8.31 2.47
N LEU A 33 3.99 7.03 2.73
CA LEU A 33 2.73 6.58 3.32
C LEU A 33 2.91 6.24 4.81
N ASP A 34 1.84 6.31 5.60
CA ASP A 34 1.88 5.88 7.00
C ASP A 34 1.14 4.56 7.19
N PHE A 35 1.89 3.47 7.29
CA PHE A 35 1.33 2.12 7.47
C PHE A 35 1.34 1.69 8.94
N SER A 36 1.51 2.62 9.89
CA SER A 36 1.49 2.28 11.31
C SER A 36 0.18 1.61 11.74
N HIS A 37 -0.94 1.98 11.12
CA HIS A 37 -2.26 1.35 11.30
C HIS A 37 -2.24 -0.17 11.05
N LEU A 38 -1.46 -0.67 10.09
CA LEU A 38 -1.33 -2.11 9.85
C LEU A 38 -0.74 -2.87 11.04
N THR A 39 0.00 -2.19 11.92
CA THR A 39 0.53 -2.80 13.15
C THR A 39 -0.59 -3.09 14.15
N GLU A 40 -1.68 -2.32 14.13
CA GLU A 40 -2.87 -2.59 14.91
C GLU A 40 -3.63 -3.79 14.33
N VAL A 41 -3.85 -3.79 13.01
CA VAL A 41 -4.46 -4.92 12.29
C VAL A 41 -3.69 -6.22 12.55
N GLU A 42 -2.36 -6.17 12.48
CA GLU A 42 -1.48 -7.32 12.72
C GLU A 42 -1.72 -7.98 14.09
N ARG A 43 -2.07 -7.21 15.13
CA ARG A 43 -2.33 -7.76 16.46
C ARG A 43 -3.61 -8.59 16.53
N SER A 44 -4.51 -8.39 15.58
CA SER A 44 -5.82 -9.05 15.50
C SER A 44 -5.82 -10.22 14.52
N ILE A 45 -4.71 -10.46 13.81
CA ILE A 45 -4.59 -11.52 12.80
C ILE A 45 -3.33 -12.37 12.98
N THR A 46 -3.28 -13.50 12.27
CA THR A 46 -2.05 -14.30 12.16
C THR A 46 -1.49 -14.22 10.74
N ILE A 47 -0.25 -13.76 10.59
CA ILE A 47 0.49 -13.78 9.31
C ILE A 47 1.50 -14.93 9.33
N ARG A 48 1.44 -15.83 8.35
CA ARG A 48 2.35 -17.00 8.30
C ARG A 48 2.58 -17.54 6.89
N ALA A 49 3.55 -18.44 6.79
CA ALA A 49 3.79 -19.27 5.61
C ALA A 49 2.71 -20.35 5.40
N PRO A 50 2.52 -20.85 4.16
CA PRO A 50 1.55 -21.87 3.84
C PRO A 50 1.94 -23.24 4.41
N ARG A 51 0.94 -24.00 4.85
CA ARG A 51 1.05 -25.45 5.07
C ARG A 51 0.94 -26.19 3.74
N LEU A 52 1.27 -27.49 3.72
CA LEU A 52 1.27 -28.32 2.49
C LEU A 52 0.00 -28.17 1.63
N TYR A 53 -1.18 -28.26 2.22
CA TYR A 53 -2.45 -28.11 1.49
C TYR A 53 -2.67 -26.68 0.97
N GLU A 54 -2.33 -25.67 1.77
CA GLU A 54 -2.47 -24.25 1.37
C GLU A 54 -1.51 -23.92 0.24
N LYS A 55 -0.27 -24.43 0.31
CA LYS A 55 0.71 -24.31 -0.77
C LYS A 55 0.17 -24.90 -2.07
N TRP A 56 -0.36 -26.13 -2.01
CA TRP A 56 -0.97 -26.77 -3.18
C TRP A 56 -2.16 -25.97 -3.74
N MET A 57 -3.01 -25.42 -2.88
CA MET A 57 -4.13 -24.58 -3.31
C MET A 57 -3.65 -23.28 -3.95
N MET A 58 -2.70 -22.59 -3.32
CA MET A 58 -2.12 -21.34 -3.83
C MET A 58 -1.42 -21.55 -5.17
N ASP A 59 -0.67 -22.65 -5.34
CA ASP A 59 -0.01 -23.00 -6.60
C ASP A 59 -1.05 -23.27 -7.71
N LYS A 60 -2.16 -23.94 -7.38
CA LYS A 60 -3.24 -24.25 -8.33
C LYS A 60 -4.00 -23.00 -8.77
N THR A 61 -4.23 -22.05 -7.86
CA THR A 61 -4.92 -20.78 -8.16
C THR A 61 -3.97 -19.68 -8.60
N MET A 62 -2.66 -19.94 -8.58
CA MET A 62 -1.60 -18.94 -8.78
C MET A 62 -1.71 -17.75 -7.79
N ALA A 63 -2.32 -17.97 -6.62
CA ALA A 63 -2.45 -16.95 -5.59
C ALA A 63 -1.09 -16.68 -4.94
N GLN A 64 -0.73 -15.40 -4.83
CA GLN A 64 0.53 -14.97 -4.22
C GLN A 64 0.41 -14.75 -2.70
N ALA A 65 -0.81 -14.51 -2.24
CA ALA A 65 -1.21 -14.46 -0.85
C ALA A 65 -2.70 -14.83 -0.76
N THR A 66 -3.18 -15.18 0.43
CA THR A 66 -4.61 -15.42 0.68
C THR A 66 -4.98 -15.03 2.10
N TYR A 67 -6.13 -14.38 2.25
CA TYR A 67 -6.79 -14.14 3.52
C TYR A 67 -7.91 -15.15 3.82
N ASN A 68 -8.01 -15.56 5.08
CA ASN A 68 -9.10 -16.35 5.62
C ASN A 68 -9.82 -15.54 6.71
N ASP A 69 -11.02 -15.08 6.39
CA ASP A 69 -11.91 -14.27 7.24
C ASP A 69 -12.39 -15.01 8.50
N ILE A 70 -12.61 -16.32 8.42
CA ILE A 70 -13.07 -17.11 9.57
C ILE A 70 -11.98 -17.24 10.64
N LEU A 71 -10.73 -17.39 10.22
CA LEU A 71 -9.60 -17.64 11.11
C LEU A 71 -8.73 -16.39 11.34
N ASN A 72 -9.01 -15.28 10.65
CA ASN A 72 -8.17 -14.09 10.60
C ASN A 72 -6.70 -14.43 10.29
N ILE A 73 -6.49 -15.25 9.25
CA ILE A 73 -5.15 -15.69 8.84
C ILE A 73 -4.83 -15.12 7.47
N ILE A 74 -3.67 -14.47 7.36
CA ILE A 74 -3.03 -14.18 6.08
C ILE A 74 -1.92 -15.19 5.85
N VAL A 75 -2.01 -15.87 4.72
CA VAL A 75 -1.00 -16.79 4.24
C VAL A 75 -0.24 -16.13 3.09
N LEU A 76 1.07 -15.97 3.26
CA LEU A 76 1.97 -15.44 2.23
C LEU A 76 2.91 -16.55 1.78
N HIS A 77 3.30 -16.61 0.51
CA HIS A 77 4.35 -17.56 0.07
C HIS A 77 5.62 -17.44 0.91
N ASP A 78 6.32 -18.57 1.10
CA ASP A 78 7.57 -18.65 1.88
C ASP A 78 8.60 -17.61 1.43
N GLU A 79 8.64 -17.32 0.12
CA GLU A 79 9.56 -16.34 -0.46
C GLU A 79 9.29 -14.89 -0.04
N ASN A 80 8.16 -14.59 0.59
CA ASN A 80 7.85 -13.26 1.12
C ASN A 80 8.35 -13.06 2.56
N PHE A 81 9.00 -14.07 3.16
CA PHE A 81 9.56 -13.98 4.51
C PHE A 81 11.09 -13.89 4.52
N VAL A 82 11.61 -13.27 5.57
CA VAL A 82 13.01 -13.38 6.01
C VAL A 82 13.02 -14.16 7.31
N ASP A 83 13.84 -15.20 7.37
CA ASP A 83 14.05 -15.99 8.58
C ASP A 83 15.01 -15.22 9.51
N GLU A 84 14.53 -14.84 10.69
CA GLU A 84 15.29 -14.17 11.76
C GLU A 84 15.45 -15.11 12.96
N GLY A 85 15.87 -16.34 12.68
CA GLY A 85 16.02 -17.40 13.69
C GLY A 85 14.68 -18.04 14.05
N TYR A 86 14.15 -17.76 15.24
CA TYR A 86 12.89 -18.36 15.74
C TYR A 86 11.64 -17.71 15.15
N GLU A 87 11.78 -16.53 14.54
CA GLU A 87 10.66 -15.80 13.95
C GLU A 87 10.90 -15.52 12.47
N LYS A 88 9.80 -15.40 11.73
CA LYS A 88 9.78 -14.93 10.35
C LYS A 88 9.13 -13.56 10.30
N ARG A 89 9.80 -12.60 9.67
CA ARG A 89 9.24 -11.29 9.32
C ARG A 89 8.97 -11.19 7.83
N VAL A 90 8.08 -10.28 7.43
CA VAL A 90 7.78 -10.01 6.02
C VAL A 90 8.95 -9.24 5.40
N LYS A 91 9.27 -9.56 4.14
CA LYS A 91 10.30 -8.88 3.36
C LYS A 91 9.95 -7.41 3.15
N SER A 92 10.90 -6.54 3.46
CA SER A 92 10.89 -5.11 3.17
C SER A 92 11.50 -4.83 1.79
N PHE A 93 11.36 -3.58 1.31
CA PHE A 93 12.05 -3.14 0.09
C PHE A 93 13.56 -3.36 0.15
N TYR A 94 14.16 -3.23 1.34
CA TYR A 94 15.59 -3.32 1.56
C TYR A 94 16.14 -4.75 1.46
N ASP A 95 15.28 -5.76 1.63
CA ASP A 95 15.67 -7.17 1.51
C ASP A 95 15.83 -7.63 0.05
N LEU A 96 15.44 -6.78 -0.91
CA LEU A 96 15.43 -7.10 -2.33
C LEU A 96 16.62 -6.46 -3.06
N ALA A 97 17.31 -7.29 -3.85
CA ALA A 97 18.46 -6.88 -4.65
C ALA A 97 18.05 -6.34 -6.03
N GLY A 98 18.65 -5.23 -6.46
CA GLY A 98 18.66 -4.73 -7.84
C GLY A 98 17.32 -4.93 -8.59
N GLN A 99 17.32 -5.79 -9.62
CA GLN A 99 16.15 -6.06 -10.47
C GLN A 99 14.92 -6.61 -9.70
N LYS A 100 15.11 -7.28 -8.56
CA LYS A 100 14.01 -7.74 -7.72
C LYS A 100 13.35 -6.61 -6.92
N ARG A 101 13.96 -5.42 -6.84
CA ARG A 101 13.29 -4.24 -6.25
C ARG A 101 12.10 -3.79 -7.09
N TYR A 102 12.12 -4.02 -8.41
CA TYR A 102 10.95 -3.76 -9.26
C TYR A 102 9.77 -4.67 -8.90
N SER A 103 10.01 -5.93 -8.54
CA SER A 103 8.94 -6.84 -8.11
C SER A 103 8.46 -6.58 -6.68
N PHE A 104 9.19 -5.77 -5.89
CA PHE A 104 8.76 -5.42 -4.54
C PHE A 104 7.36 -4.86 -4.52
N ILE A 105 7.06 -3.91 -5.42
CA ILE A 105 5.77 -3.21 -5.36
C ILE A 105 4.61 -4.15 -5.66
N SER A 106 4.79 -5.12 -6.57
CA SER A 106 3.79 -6.14 -6.85
C SER A 106 3.52 -6.96 -5.59
N ASN A 107 4.58 -7.44 -4.93
CA ASN A 107 4.43 -8.23 -3.70
C ASN A 107 3.84 -7.40 -2.56
N ALA A 108 4.27 -6.14 -2.42
CA ALA A 108 3.76 -5.23 -1.41
C ALA A 108 2.29 -4.88 -1.64
N ALA A 109 1.87 -4.69 -2.89
CA ALA A 109 0.47 -4.45 -3.26
C ALA A 109 -0.38 -5.68 -2.96
N THR A 110 0.10 -6.88 -3.27
CA THR A 110 -0.59 -8.14 -2.90
C THR A 110 -0.69 -8.29 -1.38
N ILE A 111 0.39 -8.07 -0.63
CA ILE A 111 0.36 -8.14 0.84
C ILE A 111 -0.62 -7.10 1.38
N PHE A 112 -0.61 -5.89 0.84
CA PHE A 112 -1.50 -4.83 1.29
C PHE A 112 -2.96 -5.12 0.96
N HIS A 113 -3.27 -5.68 -0.21
CA HIS A 113 -4.60 -6.19 -0.58
C HIS A 113 -5.14 -7.15 0.49
N GLU A 114 -4.37 -8.19 0.84
CA GLU A 114 -4.80 -9.17 1.84
C GLU A 114 -4.89 -8.57 3.25
N MET A 115 -3.95 -7.69 3.62
CA MET A 115 -3.99 -6.96 4.88
C MET A 115 -5.20 -6.05 4.97
N SER A 116 -5.64 -5.48 3.85
CA SER A 116 -6.83 -4.64 3.78
C SER A 116 -8.11 -5.45 3.94
N HIS A 117 -8.16 -6.73 3.60
CA HIS A 117 -9.29 -7.57 4.02
C HIS A 117 -9.37 -7.70 5.55
N ALA A 118 -8.24 -7.95 6.21
CA ALA A 118 -8.19 -7.97 7.67
C ALA A 118 -8.54 -6.62 8.30
N ASP A 119 -8.05 -5.53 7.73
CA ASP A 119 -8.38 -4.18 8.18
C ASP A 119 -9.87 -3.86 8.00
N TYR A 120 -10.45 -4.29 6.88
CA TYR A 120 -11.88 -4.17 6.64
C TYR A 120 -12.67 -4.88 7.75
N ASP A 121 -12.33 -6.13 8.06
CA ASP A 121 -13.03 -6.90 9.09
C ASP A 121 -12.88 -6.25 10.47
N VAL A 122 -11.66 -5.86 10.86
CA VAL A 122 -11.36 -5.37 12.21
C VAL A 122 -11.84 -3.93 12.42
N ASN A 123 -11.56 -3.03 11.48
CA ASN A 123 -11.69 -1.59 11.69
C ASN A 123 -12.81 -0.94 10.87
N VAL A 124 -13.29 -1.58 9.81
CA VAL A 124 -14.35 -1.02 8.97
C VAL A 124 -15.70 -1.63 9.29
N GLU A 125 -15.79 -2.96 9.38
CA GLU A 125 -17.06 -3.65 9.59
C GLU A 125 -17.49 -3.64 11.07
N GLU A 126 -16.56 -3.94 11.98
CA GLU A 126 -16.87 -4.13 13.40
C GLU A 126 -16.88 -2.82 14.20
N THR A 127 -16.18 -1.78 13.74
CA THR A 127 -16.04 -0.51 14.48
C THR A 127 -17.13 0.50 14.10
N PRO A 128 -17.95 1.01 15.05
CA PRO A 128 -18.92 2.06 14.76
C PRO A 128 -18.26 3.33 14.23
N GLY A 129 -18.77 3.88 13.13
CA GLY A 129 -18.26 5.11 12.54
C GLY A 129 -18.73 5.35 11.10
N PRO A 130 -18.31 6.48 10.50
CA PRO A 130 -18.71 6.87 9.15
C PRO A 130 -18.32 5.83 8.10
N TRP A 131 -17.17 5.17 8.27
CA TRP A 131 -16.71 4.12 7.37
C TRP A 131 -17.65 2.93 7.38
N ARG A 132 -17.94 2.36 8.56
CA ARG A 132 -18.91 1.27 8.68
C ARG A 132 -20.24 1.62 8.05
N ASP A 133 -20.74 2.83 8.30
CA ASP A 133 -22.03 3.26 7.77
C ASP A 133 -22.01 3.35 6.24
N PHE A 134 -20.96 3.92 5.64
CA PHE A 134 -20.78 3.92 4.19
C PHE A 134 -20.71 2.50 3.61
N PHE A 135 -19.81 1.66 4.12
CA PHE A 135 -19.59 0.32 3.57
C PHE A 135 -20.81 -0.59 3.73
N LYS A 136 -21.47 -0.53 4.89
CA LYS A 136 -22.63 -1.39 5.22
C LYS A 136 -23.94 -0.88 4.65
N ASN A 137 -24.20 0.42 4.71
CA ASN A 137 -25.51 0.99 4.40
C ASN A 137 -25.58 1.62 3.00
N GLU A 138 -24.45 1.95 2.38
CA GLU A 138 -24.42 2.58 1.05
C GLU A 138 -23.79 1.66 -0.01
N LEU A 139 -22.53 1.27 0.18
CA LEU A 139 -21.77 0.52 -0.82
C LEU A 139 -22.26 -0.91 -0.98
N THR A 140 -22.40 -1.68 0.10
CA THR A 140 -22.91 -3.07 0.01
C THR A 140 -24.31 -3.14 -0.61
N PRO A 141 -25.29 -2.30 -0.21
CA PRO A 141 -26.60 -2.29 -0.84
C PRO A 141 -26.56 -1.82 -2.30
N TRP A 142 -25.65 -0.91 -2.67
CA TRP A 142 -25.46 -0.52 -4.06
C TRP A 142 -24.92 -1.69 -4.90
N LEU A 143 -23.91 -2.42 -4.41
CA LEU A 143 -23.37 -3.61 -5.08
C LEU A 143 -24.46 -4.67 -5.28
N ALA A 144 -25.27 -4.94 -4.24
CA ALA A 144 -26.37 -5.91 -4.30
C ALA A 144 -27.42 -5.57 -5.37
N ARG A 145 -27.70 -4.28 -5.58
CA ARG A 145 -28.70 -3.80 -6.57
C ARG A 145 -28.17 -3.77 -8.00
N ASN A 146 -26.88 -3.45 -8.19
CA ASN A 146 -26.33 -3.14 -9.51
C ASN A 146 -25.47 -4.28 -10.10
N ILE A 147 -25.03 -5.24 -9.27
CA ILE A 147 -24.19 -6.34 -9.70
C ILE A 147 -24.91 -7.66 -9.44
N SER A 148 -25.09 -8.47 -10.49
CA SER A 148 -25.72 -9.78 -10.39
C SER A 148 -24.76 -10.80 -9.76
N TYR A 149 -24.73 -10.79 -8.43
CA TYR A 149 -23.97 -11.70 -7.58
C TYR A 149 -24.65 -11.85 -6.23
N SER A 150 -24.76 -13.09 -5.74
CA SER A 150 -25.57 -13.40 -4.56
C SER A 150 -24.92 -12.96 -3.23
N LYS A 151 -23.63 -12.60 -3.23
CA LYS A 151 -22.89 -12.23 -2.01
C LYS A 151 -22.25 -10.84 -2.15
N ALA A 152 -23.06 -9.79 -2.02
CA ALA A 152 -22.56 -8.41 -2.13
C ALA A 152 -21.47 -8.06 -1.10
N LYS A 153 -21.45 -8.72 0.06
CA LYS A 153 -20.38 -8.59 1.06
C LYS A 153 -19.02 -8.99 0.48
N ASP A 154 -18.91 -10.13 -0.19
CA ASP A 154 -17.65 -10.55 -0.82
C ASP A 154 -17.19 -9.53 -1.88
N LEU A 155 -18.12 -8.97 -2.67
CA LEU A 155 -17.77 -7.92 -3.63
C LEU A 155 -17.20 -6.68 -2.94
N ASN A 156 -17.75 -6.32 -1.79
CA ASN A 156 -17.29 -5.17 -1.03
C ASN A 156 -15.89 -5.41 -0.44
N HIS A 157 -15.65 -6.59 0.13
CA HIS A 157 -14.32 -6.97 0.64
C HIS A 157 -13.28 -6.93 -0.47
N GLU A 158 -13.58 -7.52 -1.63
CA GLU A 158 -12.69 -7.56 -2.79
C GLU A 158 -12.46 -6.17 -3.36
N LEU A 159 -13.51 -5.35 -3.50
CA LEU A 159 -13.37 -3.95 -3.92
C LEU A 159 -12.45 -3.17 -2.99
N PHE A 160 -12.58 -3.35 -1.68
CA PHE A 160 -11.71 -2.71 -0.70
C PHE A 160 -10.24 -3.19 -0.83
N GLY A 161 -10.03 -4.50 -0.91
CA GLY A 161 -8.69 -5.09 -1.11
C GLY A 161 -8.02 -4.62 -2.40
N TYR A 162 -8.74 -4.71 -3.54
CA TYR A 162 -8.21 -4.26 -4.83
C TYR A 162 -7.93 -2.77 -4.84
N THR A 163 -8.78 -1.93 -4.21
CA THR A 163 -8.49 -0.50 -4.09
C THR A 163 -7.19 -0.27 -3.33
N ALA A 164 -6.94 -1.01 -2.25
CA ALA A 164 -5.70 -0.90 -1.49
C ALA A 164 -4.47 -1.27 -2.35
N GLY A 165 -4.51 -2.43 -3.00
CA GLY A 165 -3.44 -2.93 -3.86
C GLY A 165 -3.16 -2.02 -5.06
N ASP A 166 -4.21 -1.65 -5.80
CA ASP A 166 -4.11 -0.79 -7.00
C ASP A 166 -3.65 0.62 -6.63
N SER A 167 -4.08 1.15 -5.49
CA SER A 167 -3.60 2.45 -5.00
C SER A 167 -2.11 2.41 -4.72
N LEU A 168 -1.61 1.36 -4.06
CA LEU A 168 -0.19 1.24 -3.75
C LEU A 168 0.65 1.11 -5.04
N PHE A 169 0.22 0.26 -5.97
CA PHE A 169 0.90 0.06 -7.25
C PHE A 169 0.87 1.32 -8.11
N GLY A 170 -0.31 1.93 -8.26
CA GLY A 170 -0.50 3.15 -9.04
C GLY A 170 0.30 4.32 -8.49
N LEU A 171 0.34 4.49 -7.16
CA LEU A 171 1.14 5.54 -6.53
C LEU A 171 2.64 5.35 -6.76
N GLN A 172 3.13 4.11 -6.75
CA GLN A 172 4.54 3.84 -7.02
C GLN A 172 4.91 4.24 -8.45
N SER A 173 4.03 3.95 -9.42
CA SER A 173 4.22 4.40 -10.79
C SER A 173 4.29 5.92 -10.87
N GLU A 174 3.38 6.64 -10.21
CA GLU A 174 3.37 8.11 -10.17
C GLU A 174 4.66 8.68 -9.55
N ILE A 175 5.11 8.15 -8.42
CA ILE A 175 6.36 8.56 -7.77
C ILE A 175 7.55 8.30 -8.70
N SER A 176 7.59 7.12 -9.31
CA SER A 176 8.63 6.76 -10.29
C SER A 176 8.65 7.77 -11.44
N ASP A 177 7.51 8.01 -12.07
CA ASP A 177 7.40 8.90 -13.23
C ASP A 177 7.81 10.32 -12.88
N LEU A 178 7.40 10.83 -11.70
CA LEU A 178 7.82 12.14 -11.21
C LEU A 178 9.34 12.20 -10.96
N LEU A 179 9.93 11.20 -10.32
CA LEU A 179 11.38 11.16 -10.10
C LEU A 179 12.17 11.09 -11.42
N PHE A 180 11.73 10.25 -12.35
CA PHE A 180 12.31 10.13 -13.68
C PHE A 180 12.19 11.44 -14.46
N ALA A 181 11.01 12.06 -14.45
CA ALA A 181 10.75 13.34 -15.10
C ALA A 181 11.59 14.48 -14.50
N HIS A 182 12.09 14.33 -13.28
CA HIS A 182 12.96 15.28 -12.57
C HIS A 182 14.42 14.82 -12.48
N GLY A 183 14.85 13.93 -13.37
CA GLY A 183 16.28 13.68 -13.54
C GLY A 183 16.87 12.60 -12.62
N TYR A 184 16.05 11.85 -11.89
CA TYR A 184 16.51 10.92 -10.86
C TYR A 184 15.95 9.49 -11.06
N ASN A 185 16.85 8.51 -11.14
CA ASN A 185 16.51 7.09 -11.15
C ASN A 185 16.63 6.54 -9.72
N TYR A 186 15.48 6.29 -9.09
CA TYR A 186 15.43 5.84 -7.70
C TYR A 186 15.85 4.39 -7.47
N ILE A 187 15.71 3.53 -8.49
CA ILE A 187 16.07 2.11 -8.39
C ILE A 187 17.58 1.97 -8.27
N ASP A 188 18.29 2.69 -9.13
CA ASP A 188 19.75 2.76 -9.14
C ASP A 188 20.30 3.80 -8.16
N ASN A 189 19.41 4.58 -7.53
CA ASN A 189 19.72 5.68 -6.62
C ASN A 189 20.77 6.65 -7.23
N LYS A 190 20.55 7.07 -8.48
CA LYS A 190 21.47 7.93 -9.26
C LYS A 190 20.75 8.97 -10.10
N CYS A 191 21.44 10.08 -10.35
CA CYS A 191 21.00 11.08 -11.33
C CYS A 191 21.23 10.59 -12.76
N PHE A 192 20.47 11.10 -13.72
CA PHE A 192 20.78 10.91 -15.13
C PHE A 192 22.07 11.65 -15.54
N GLY A 193 22.61 11.28 -16.70
CA GLY A 193 23.81 11.94 -17.23
C GLY A 193 23.57 13.41 -17.55
N GLU A 194 24.63 14.21 -17.45
CA GLU A 194 24.65 15.67 -17.61
C GLU A 194 23.89 16.16 -18.85
N LYS A 195 24.11 15.53 -20.01
CA LYS A 195 23.43 15.88 -21.27
C LYS A 195 21.89 15.77 -21.17
N TYR A 196 21.37 14.78 -20.43
CA TYR A 196 19.93 14.64 -20.22
C TYR A 196 19.42 15.70 -19.25
N LEU A 197 20.16 15.93 -18.16
CA LEU A 197 19.81 16.93 -17.15
C LEU A 197 19.81 18.35 -17.74
N GLN A 198 20.76 18.68 -18.62
CA GLN A 198 20.79 19.97 -19.32
C GLN A 198 19.53 20.19 -20.16
N LYS A 199 19.13 19.19 -20.97
CA LYS A 199 17.88 19.26 -21.75
C LYS A 199 16.66 19.42 -20.85
N LEU A 200 16.64 18.71 -19.73
CA LEU A 200 15.55 18.78 -18.78
C LEU A 200 15.48 20.16 -18.11
N TYR A 201 16.61 20.72 -17.69
CA TYR A 201 16.73 22.05 -17.10
C TYR A 201 16.26 23.15 -18.07
N GLU A 202 16.64 23.06 -19.34
CA GLU A 202 16.17 23.96 -20.39
C GLU A 202 14.67 23.85 -20.62
N ARG A 203 14.15 22.62 -20.74
CA ARG A 203 12.69 22.37 -20.83
C ARG A 203 11.95 22.93 -19.62
N MET A 204 12.61 22.96 -18.46
CA MET A 204 12.04 23.53 -17.25
C MET A 204 12.06 25.07 -17.21
N GLY A 205 12.66 25.74 -18.19
CA GLY A 205 12.79 27.19 -18.20
C GLY A 205 13.89 27.71 -17.28
N ARG A 206 14.91 26.87 -17.00
CA ARG A 206 16.09 27.22 -16.19
C ARG A 206 15.75 27.87 -14.84
N PRO A 207 14.93 27.20 -13.99
CA PRO A 207 14.54 27.76 -12.70
C PRO A 207 15.75 27.85 -11.76
N SER A 208 15.80 28.87 -10.92
CA SER A 208 16.86 29.04 -9.92
C SER A 208 16.85 27.96 -8.84
N VAL A 209 15.71 27.30 -8.61
CA VAL A 209 15.55 26.19 -7.67
C VAL A 209 14.72 25.09 -8.32
N ILE A 210 15.18 23.84 -8.21
CA ILE A 210 14.45 22.68 -8.71
C ILE A 210 13.42 22.24 -7.66
N HIS A 211 12.18 22.07 -8.12
CA HIS A 211 11.05 21.49 -7.36
C HIS A 211 10.33 20.47 -8.24
N PHE A 212 9.64 19.52 -7.61
CA PHE A 212 8.66 18.69 -8.30
C PHE A 212 7.51 19.58 -8.78
N ARG A 213 7.10 19.39 -10.03
CA ARG A 213 5.98 20.08 -10.66
C ARG A 213 5.42 19.27 -11.82
N GLU A 214 4.16 19.54 -12.16
CA GLU A 214 3.48 18.91 -13.29
C GLU A 214 2.73 19.97 -14.09
N SER A 215 2.66 19.80 -15.41
CA SER A 215 1.92 20.71 -16.30
C SER A 215 0.49 20.23 -16.60
N GLU A 216 0.16 19.01 -16.19
CA GLU A 216 -1.13 18.37 -16.44
C GLU A 216 -2.21 18.83 -15.46
N LYS A 217 -3.46 18.63 -15.85
CA LYS A 217 -4.62 18.89 -15.00
C LYS A 217 -4.55 18.00 -13.76
N ASP A 218 -4.87 18.58 -12.60
CA ASP A 218 -4.97 17.82 -11.36
C ASP A 218 -6.17 16.86 -11.42
N ILE A 219 -5.90 15.57 -11.20
CA ILE A 219 -6.88 14.48 -11.29
C ILE A 219 -6.97 13.82 -9.92
N SER A 220 -8.20 13.53 -9.47
CA SER A 220 -8.45 12.74 -8.27
C SER A 220 -7.93 11.31 -8.45
N TYR A 221 -7.13 10.85 -7.50
CA TYR A 221 -6.64 9.49 -7.50
C TYR A 221 -7.72 8.46 -7.22
N ALA A 222 -8.85 8.82 -6.60
CA ALA A 222 -9.99 7.93 -6.47
C ALA A 222 -10.50 7.45 -7.84
N SER A 223 -10.51 8.33 -8.85
CA SER A 223 -10.91 7.99 -10.22
C SER A 223 -9.91 7.09 -10.95
N LYS A 224 -8.66 7.05 -10.49
CA LYS A 224 -7.56 6.31 -11.11
C LYS A 224 -7.27 4.98 -10.41
N PHE A 225 -7.35 4.94 -9.09
CA PHE A 225 -6.90 3.82 -8.26
C PHE A 225 -8.03 2.96 -7.72
N VAL A 226 -9.28 3.45 -7.70
CA VAL A 226 -10.42 2.55 -7.47
C VAL A 226 -10.57 1.68 -8.72
N PRO A 227 -10.50 0.34 -8.58
CA PRO A 227 -10.39 -0.56 -9.70
C PRO A 227 -11.63 -0.48 -10.59
N ARG A 228 -11.42 -0.67 -11.90
CA ARG A 228 -12.54 -0.85 -12.83
C ARG A 228 -13.17 -2.24 -12.70
N TYR A 229 -12.37 -3.24 -12.38
CA TYR A 229 -12.79 -4.64 -12.30
C TYR A 229 -12.51 -5.19 -10.91
N ILE A 230 -13.45 -5.98 -10.38
CA ILE A 230 -13.21 -6.79 -9.19
C ILE A 230 -13.40 -8.26 -9.56
N TYR A 231 -12.44 -9.11 -9.19
CA TYR A 231 -12.51 -10.54 -9.39
C TYR A 231 -12.93 -11.21 -8.09
N VAL A 232 -14.05 -11.94 -8.12
CA VAL A 232 -14.56 -12.66 -6.95
C VAL A 232 -14.91 -14.09 -7.36
N ARG A 233 -14.23 -15.07 -6.74
CA ARG A 233 -14.51 -16.51 -6.89
C ARG A 233 -14.65 -16.99 -8.35
N GLY A 234 -13.72 -16.63 -9.23
CA GLY A 234 -13.77 -17.09 -10.63
C GLY A 234 -14.49 -16.16 -11.59
N LYS A 235 -15.01 -15.02 -11.14
CA LYS A 235 -15.81 -14.12 -11.97
C LYS A 235 -15.36 -12.66 -11.81
N ASP A 236 -15.18 -11.99 -12.95
CA ASP A 236 -14.94 -10.55 -13.02
C ASP A 236 -16.23 -9.75 -13.05
N PHE A 237 -16.23 -8.62 -12.36
CA PHE A 237 -17.32 -7.65 -12.34
C PHE A 237 -16.79 -6.26 -12.74
N ASP A 238 -17.34 -5.70 -13.83
CA ASP A 238 -16.99 -4.38 -14.35
C ASP A 238 -17.82 -3.29 -13.65
N LEU A 239 -17.16 -2.50 -12.79
CA LEU A 239 -17.78 -1.43 -12.01
C LEU A 239 -18.17 -0.22 -12.87
N ASP A 240 -17.47 0.01 -13.99
CA ASP A 240 -17.81 1.08 -14.92
C ASP A 240 -19.06 0.71 -15.72
N LYS A 241 -19.21 -0.56 -16.11
CA LYS A 241 -20.46 -1.08 -16.71
C LYS A 241 -21.63 -0.98 -15.73
N ALA A 242 -21.38 -1.27 -14.44
CA ALA A 242 -22.36 -1.08 -13.38
C ALA A 242 -22.61 0.40 -13.03
N LYS A 243 -21.84 1.32 -13.62
CA LYS A 243 -21.91 2.77 -13.42
C LYS A 243 -21.74 3.16 -11.94
N MET A 244 -20.69 2.66 -11.30
CA MET A 244 -20.35 3.03 -9.93
C MET A 244 -20.25 4.56 -9.80
N PRO A 245 -21.02 5.19 -8.89
CA PRO A 245 -20.98 6.63 -8.69
C PRO A 245 -19.58 7.12 -8.34
N ALA A 246 -19.15 8.23 -8.95
CA ALA A 246 -17.86 8.84 -8.63
C ALA A 246 -17.73 9.15 -7.14
N ALA A 247 -18.78 9.66 -6.50
CA ALA A 247 -18.80 9.92 -5.06
C ALA A 247 -18.52 8.67 -4.21
N MET A 248 -18.96 7.48 -4.63
CA MET A 248 -18.63 6.24 -3.91
C MET A 248 -17.16 5.86 -4.09
N LYS A 249 -16.58 6.11 -5.28
CA LYS A 249 -15.14 5.91 -5.51
C LYS A 249 -14.33 6.87 -4.62
N GLU A 250 -14.73 8.13 -4.54
CA GLU A 250 -14.11 9.14 -3.67
C GLU A 250 -14.18 8.72 -2.19
N THR A 251 -15.37 8.38 -1.66
CA THR A 251 -15.50 7.96 -0.25
C THR A 251 -14.70 6.69 0.06
N LEU A 252 -14.70 5.71 -0.86
CA LEU A 252 -13.90 4.50 -0.72
C LEU A 252 -12.39 4.81 -0.64
N TYR A 253 -11.90 5.68 -1.52
CA TYR A 253 -10.49 6.06 -1.55
C TYR A 253 -10.10 6.93 -0.35
N GLU A 254 -11.02 7.77 0.14
CA GLU A 254 -10.78 8.67 1.27
C GLU A 254 -10.43 7.90 2.55
N TYR A 255 -10.93 6.67 2.73
CA TYR A 255 -10.48 5.79 3.81
C TYR A 255 -8.94 5.62 3.78
N PHE A 256 -8.37 5.37 2.60
CA PHE A 256 -6.93 5.15 2.47
C PHE A 256 -6.13 6.44 2.61
N VAL A 257 -6.73 7.57 2.22
CA VAL A 257 -6.15 8.89 2.44
C VAL A 257 -6.05 9.19 3.93
N GLU A 258 -7.13 9.00 4.69
CA GLU A 258 -7.16 9.29 6.12
C GLU A 258 -6.34 8.29 6.95
N THR A 259 -6.51 6.99 6.70
CA THR A 259 -5.88 5.93 7.49
C THR A 259 -4.42 5.74 7.15
N TYR A 260 -4.06 5.81 5.86
CA TYR A 260 -2.72 5.45 5.37
C TYR A 260 -1.94 6.62 4.78
N SER A 261 -2.47 7.84 4.86
CA SER A 261 -1.85 9.06 4.33
C SER A 261 -1.59 9.03 2.81
N PHE A 262 -2.44 8.35 2.05
CA PHE A 262 -2.41 8.43 0.59
C PHE A 262 -2.67 9.87 0.11
N PRO A 263 -2.07 10.33 -0.99
CA PRO A 263 -2.42 11.61 -1.60
C PRO A 263 -3.82 11.55 -2.22
N ARG A 264 -4.61 12.63 -2.16
CA ARG A 264 -5.92 12.69 -2.84
C ARG A 264 -5.76 12.92 -4.33
N THR A 265 -4.77 13.72 -4.71
CA THR A 265 -4.52 14.13 -6.09
C THR A 265 -3.04 14.10 -6.43
N LYS A 266 -2.72 14.36 -7.70
CA LYS A 266 -1.33 14.46 -8.16
C LYS A 266 -0.62 15.65 -7.52
N ASN A 267 -1.32 16.77 -7.32
CA ASN A 267 -0.75 17.92 -6.60
C ASN A 267 -0.42 17.60 -5.13
N ASP A 268 -1.28 16.85 -4.44
CA ASP A 268 -0.99 16.39 -3.07
C ASP A 268 0.29 15.52 -3.04
N LEU A 269 0.46 14.65 -4.03
CA LEU A 269 1.68 13.85 -4.17
C LEU A 269 2.91 14.73 -4.43
N ILE A 270 2.82 15.69 -5.34
CA ILE A 270 3.90 16.64 -5.64
C ILE A 270 4.29 17.42 -4.39
N GLN A 271 3.32 17.88 -3.60
CA GLN A 271 3.57 18.55 -2.33
C GLN A 271 4.29 17.62 -1.36
N LYS A 272 3.79 16.39 -1.17
CA LYS A 272 4.47 15.37 -0.35
C LYS A 272 5.90 15.11 -0.79
N LEU A 273 6.16 15.03 -2.10
CA LEU A 273 7.51 14.82 -2.64
C LEU A 273 8.43 16.02 -2.38
N ASN A 274 7.91 17.24 -2.57
CA ASN A 274 8.63 18.48 -2.25
C ASN A 274 8.98 18.59 -0.76
N ASP A 275 8.10 18.11 0.12
CA ASP A 275 8.32 18.11 1.58
C ASP A 275 9.16 16.91 2.07
N SER A 276 9.59 16.05 1.17
CA SER A 276 10.28 14.80 1.50
C SER A 276 11.78 14.83 1.23
N HIS A 277 12.43 13.74 1.64
CA HIS A 277 13.81 13.43 1.34
C HIS A 277 14.13 13.29 -0.16
N TYR A 278 13.13 13.27 -1.06
CA TYR A 278 13.36 13.25 -2.52
C TYR A 278 13.70 14.63 -3.09
N LEU A 279 13.23 15.74 -2.51
CA LEU A 279 13.52 17.08 -3.03
C LEU A 279 15.04 17.38 -3.03
N PRO A 280 15.78 17.17 -1.94
CA PRO A 280 17.23 17.37 -1.95
C PRO A 280 17.96 16.47 -2.97
N LYS A 281 17.44 15.25 -3.22
CA LYS A 281 18.03 14.32 -4.20
C LYS A 281 17.92 14.87 -5.62
N ILE A 282 16.75 15.38 -6.01
CA ILE A 282 16.60 15.97 -7.34
C ILE A 282 17.37 17.28 -7.47
N GLN A 283 17.39 18.14 -6.44
CA GLN A 283 18.18 19.38 -6.46
C GLN A 283 19.66 19.09 -6.67
N LYS A 284 20.19 18.08 -5.97
CA LYS A 284 21.57 17.62 -6.13
C LYS A 284 21.90 17.19 -7.56
N CYS A 285 20.95 16.61 -8.29
CA CYS A 285 21.17 16.25 -9.69
C CYS A 285 21.49 17.46 -10.57
N PHE A 286 20.97 18.66 -10.25
CA PHE A 286 21.14 19.86 -11.06
C PHE A 286 22.19 20.84 -10.53
N GLU A 287 22.87 20.57 -9.41
CA GLU A 287 23.85 21.50 -8.80
C GLU A 287 24.90 22.03 -9.80
N GLY A 288 25.39 21.20 -10.72
CA GLY A 288 26.35 21.61 -11.75
C GLY A 288 25.78 22.50 -12.86
N LEU A 289 24.45 22.61 -12.98
CA LEU A 289 23.74 23.39 -14.01
C LEU A 289 23.10 24.67 -13.47
N LEU A 290 23.08 24.85 -12.14
CA LEU A 290 22.51 26.01 -11.45
C LEU A 290 23.51 27.17 -11.30
N ASN A 291 24.78 26.96 -11.69
CA ASN A 291 25.84 27.97 -11.75
C ASN A 291 26.01 28.50 -13.17
#